data_AF-A0A174TM25-F1
#
_entry.id   AF-A0A174TM25-F1
#
_cell.length_a   1.000
_cell.length_b   1.000
_cell.length_c   1.000
_cell.angle_alpha   90.00
_cell.angle_beta   90.00
_cell.angle_gamma   90.00
#
_symmetry.space_group_name_H-M   'P 1'
#
loop_
_entity.id
_entity.type
_entity.pdbx_description
1 polymer ?
#
loop_
_entity_poly.entity_id
_entity_poly.type
_entity_poly.pdbx_seq_one_letter_code
_entity_poly.pdbx_strand_id
1 'polypeptide(L)'
;MDEREPVTVLKLMEKTGLSRGFFYKNPTVRKELDRAFEQQAGMSNPKKKILDMAMNHEIQALLRQLREVQQDNEKLMKENETLKKALERKNRELICSL
;
A
#
# COMPACT_ATOMS: atom_id res chain seq x y z
N MET A 1 -9.12 -12.16 -32.19
CA MET A 1 -9.96 -11.03 -31.76
C MET A 1 -9.29 -10.44 -30.53
N ASP A 2 -8.76 -9.23 -30.65
CA ASP A 2 -7.86 -8.58 -29.68
C ASP A 2 -8.57 -8.16 -28.38
N GLU A 3 -8.84 -9.09 -27.46
CA GLU A 3 -9.45 -8.81 -26.15
C GLU A 3 -8.57 -7.97 -25.20
N ARG A 4 -7.35 -7.59 -25.60
CA ARG A 4 -6.38 -6.87 -24.75
C ARG A 4 -6.05 -5.45 -25.20
N GLU A 5 -6.68 -4.97 -26.25
CA GLU A 5 -6.39 -3.63 -26.75
C GLU A 5 -7.05 -2.56 -25.86
N PRO A 6 -6.31 -1.55 -25.36
CA PRO A 6 -6.92 -0.48 -24.57
C PRO A 6 -7.93 0.29 -25.42
N VAL A 7 -9.15 0.42 -24.89
CA VAL A 7 -10.20 1.27 -25.43
C VAL A 7 -9.66 2.70 -25.37
N THR A 8 -9.63 3.34 -26.52
CA THR A 8 -9.24 4.75 -26.65
C THR A 8 -10.17 5.40 -27.66
N VAL A 9 -10.51 6.66 -27.45
CA VAL A 9 -11.40 7.40 -28.36
C VAL A 9 -10.82 7.44 -29.77
N LEU A 10 -9.50 7.56 -29.91
CA LEU A 10 -8.84 7.56 -31.22
C LEU A 10 -9.12 6.26 -32.00
N LYS A 11 -8.97 5.10 -31.36
CA LYS A 11 -9.26 3.80 -32.01
C LYS A 11 -10.74 3.62 -32.31
N LEU A 12 -11.62 4.12 -31.45
CA LEU A 12 -13.06 4.09 -31.72
C LEU A 12 -13.42 4.97 -32.92
N MET A 13 -12.78 6.14 -33.07
CA MET A 13 -12.93 6.98 -34.27
C MET A 13 -12.44 6.26 -35.53
N GLU A 14 -11.26 5.61 -35.48
CA GLU A 14 -10.72 4.84 -36.60
C GLU A 14 -11.64 3.67 -37.01
N LYS A 15 -12.22 2.96 -36.04
CA LYS A 15 -13.10 1.81 -36.29
C LYS A 15 -14.51 2.20 -36.75
N THR A 16 -15.04 3.33 -36.29
CA THR A 16 -16.44 3.73 -36.54
C THR A 16 -16.60 4.86 -37.55
N GLY A 17 -15.52 5.59 -37.86
CA GLY A 17 -15.57 6.81 -38.68
C GLY A 17 -16.27 8.00 -38.01
N LEU A 18 -16.66 7.87 -36.74
CA LEU A 18 -17.39 8.92 -36.03
C LEU A 18 -16.47 10.01 -35.50
N SER A 19 -16.97 11.25 -35.46
CA SER A 19 -16.18 12.38 -34.98
C SER A 19 -15.87 12.26 -33.49
N ARG A 20 -14.76 12.86 -33.05
CA ARG A 20 -14.42 12.96 -31.63
C ARG A 20 -15.57 13.54 -30.79
N GLY A 21 -16.29 14.52 -31.34
CA GLY A 21 -17.44 15.15 -30.69
C GLY A 21 -18.56 14.18 -30.36
N PHE A 22 -18.78 13.15 -31.19
CA PHE A 22 -19.80 12.12 -30.94
C PHE A 22 -19.56 11.39 -29.60
N PHE A 23 -18.30 11.06 -29.30
CA PHE A 23 -17.92 10.32 -28.09
C PHE A 23 -17.96 11.15 -26.81
N TYR A 24 -17.84 12.48 -26.90
CA TYR A 24 -17.85 13.37 -25.73
C TYR A 24 -19.17 14.11 -25.50
N LYS A 25 -19.88 14.49 -26.58
CA LYS A 25 -21.09 15.32 -26.48
C LYS A 25 -22.37 14.49 -26.29
N ASN A 26 -22.34 13.20 -26.59
CA ASN A 26 -23.47 12.31 -26.35
C ASN A 26 -23.35 11.70 -24.94
N PRO A 27 -24.25 12.04 -23.98
CA PRO A 27 -24.17 11.56 -22.61
C PRO A 27 -24.25 10.03 -22.48
N THR A 28 -25.05 9.38 -23.33
CA THR A 28 -25.20 7.92 -23.33
C THR A 28 -23.91 7.24 -23.76
N VAL A 29 -23.31 7.71 -24.86
CA VAL A 29 -22.01 7.19 -25.35
C VAL A 29 -20.92 7.47 -24.33
N ARG A 30 -20.93 8.65 -23.71
CA ARG A 30 -19.96 9.01 -22.68
C ARG A 30 -20.04 8.08 -21.47
N LYS A 31 -21.25 7.78 -21.00
CA LYS A 31 -21.48 6.88 -19.87
C LYS A 31 -20.99 5.46 -20.15
N GLU A 32 -21.27 4.92 -21.35
CA GLU A 32 -20.76 3.60 -21.74
C GLU A 32 -19.24 3.59 -21.94
N LEU A 33 -18.66 4.68 -22.44
CA LEU A 33 -17.22 4.82 -22.58
C LEU A 33 -16.51 4.86 -21.22
N ASP A 34 -17.05 5.62 -20.27
CA ASP A 34 -16.53 5.68 -18.90
C ASP A 34 -16.62 4.29 -18.22
N ARG A 35 -17.74 3.58 -18.39
CA ARG A 35 -17.91 2.20 -17.92
C ARG A 35 -16.89 1.23 -18.54
N ALA A 36 -16.62 1.35 -19.85
CA ALA A 36 -15.63 0.53 -20.53
C ALA A 36 -14.20 0.82 -20.02
N PHE A 37 -13.88 2.09 -19.74
CA PHE A 37 -12.61 2.45 -19.11
C PHE A 37 -12.47 1.89 -17.70
N GLU A 38 -13.52 1.93 -16.88
CA GLU A 38 -13.53 1.32 -15.55
C GLU A 38 -13.35 -0.21 -15.61
N GLN A 39 -14.04 -0.88 -16.54
CA GLN A 39 -13.89 -2.32 -16.76
C GLN A 39 -12.47 -2.70 -17.20
N GLN A 40 -11.84 -1.87 -18.06
CA GLN A 40 -10.46 -2.08 -18.45
C GLN A 40 -9.44 -1.70 -17.37
N ALA A 41 -9.73 -0.70 -16.54
CA ALA A 41 -8.91 -0.39 -15.37
C ALA A 41 -8.93 -1.55 -14.34
N GLY A 42 -10.01 -2.33 -14.31
CA GLY A 42 -10.12 -3.59 -13.59
C GLY A 42 -9.38 -4.78 -14.23
N MET A 43 -8.96 -4.68 -15.51
CA MET A 43 -8.09 -5.68 -16.13
C MET A 43 -6.65 -5.46 -15.67
N SER A 44 -6.20 -6.27 -14.71
CA SER A 44 -4.87 -6.18 -14.11
C SER A 44 -3.76 -6.20 -15.17
N ASN A 45 -3.09 -5.08 -15.37
CA ASN A 45 -1.86 -5.01 -16.17
C ASN A 45 -0.82 -5.97 -15.53
N PRO A 46 -0.23 -6.92 -16.27
CA PRO A 46 0.76 -7.85 -15.73
C PRO A 46 1.93 -7.16 -15.01
N LYS A 47 2.36 -5.99 -15.48
CA LYS A 47 3.39 -5.18 -14.83
C LYS A 47 2.95 -4.64 -13.46
N LYS A 48 1.68 -4.22 -13.37
CA LYS A 48 1.09 -3.72 -12.12
C LYS A 48 0.99 -4.85 -11.08
N LYS A 49 0.60 -6.06 -11.51
CA LYS A 49 0.54 -7.23 -10.62
C LYS A 49 1.90 -7.58 -10.00
N ILE A 50 2.98 -7.51 -10.78
CA ILE A 50 4.34 -7.77 -10.28
C ILE A 50 4.76 -6.68 -9.29
N LEU A 51 4.46 -5.41 -9.60
CA LEU A 51 4.74 -4.29 -8.70
C LEU A 51 3.96 -4.41 -7.38
N ASP A 52 2.67 -4.75 -7.46
CA ASP A 52 1.82 -4.97 -6.29
C ASP A 52 2.35 -6.12 -5.42
N MET A 53 2.85 -7.20 -6.03
CA MET A 53 3.50 -8.30 -5.29
C MET A 53 4.77 -7.82 -4.57
N ALA A 54 5.66 -7.11 -5.28
CA ALA A 54 6.89 -6.58 -4.69
C ALA A 54 6.58 -5.65 -3.50
N MET A 55 5.64 -4.73 -3.68
CA MET A 55 5.20 -3.80 -2.64
C MET A 55 4.59 -4.55 -1.44
N ASN A 56 3.77 -5.58 -1.67
CA ASN A 56 3.22 -6.40 -0.59
C ASN A 56 4.31 -7.15 0.19
N HIS A 57 5.35 -7.65 -0.49
CA HIS A 57 6.49 -8.27 0.17
C HIS A 57 7.27 -7.28 1.04
N GLU A 58 7.51 -6.06 0.54
CA GLU A 58 8.16 -5.00 1.31
C GLU A 58 7.34 -4.61 2.55
N ILE A 59 6.03 -4.43 2.40
CA ILE A 59 5.13 -4.14 3.53
C ILE A 59 5.21 -5.26 4.59
N GLN A 60 5.20 -6.52 4.17
CA GLN A 60 5.31 -7.65 5.11
C GLN A 60 6.67 -7.68 5.84
N ALA A 61 7.76 -7.36 5.14
CA ALA A 61 9.10 -7.28 5.73
C ALA A 61 9.17 -6.16 6.78
N LEU A 62 8.66 -4.97 6.44
CA LEU A 62 8.60 -3.83 7.36
C LEU A 62 7.74 -4.13 8.59
N LEU A 63 6.58 -4.77 8.42
CA LEU A 63 5.73 -5.16 9.54
C LEU A 63 6.40 -6.18 10.46
N ARG A 64 7.26 -7.05 9.93
CA ARG A 64 8.03 -8.00 10.74
C ARG A 64 9.07 -7.27 11.58
N GLN A 65 9.85 -6.39 10.97
CA GLN A 65 10.86 -5.59 11.67
C GLN A 65 10.22 -4.73 12.76
N LEU A 66 9.07 -4.10 12.47
CA LEU A 66 8.35 -3.30 13.46
C LEU A 66 7.98 -4.13 14.70
N ARG A 67 7.50 -5.35 14.50
CA ARG A 67 7.15 -6.25 15.62
C ARG A 67 8.37 -6.65 16.44
N GLU A 68 9.48 -6.99 15.79
CA GLU A 68 10.74 -7.34 16.47
C GLU A 68 11.23 -6.18 17.33
N VAL A 69 11.30 -4.97 16.75
CA VAL A 69 11.71 -3.75 17.48
C VAL A 69 10.77 -3.44 18.65
N GLN A 70 9.47 -3.65 18.50
CA GLN A 70 8.50 -3.47 19.59
C GLN A 70 8.74 -4.45 20.74
N GLN A 71 8.95 -5.73 20.44
CA GLN A 71 9.24 -6.75 21.45
C GLN A 71 10.56 -6.48 22.18
N ASP A 72 11.59 -6.09 21.45
CA ASP A 72 12.90 -5.76 22.02
C ASP A 72 12.80 -4.53 22.94
N ASN A 73 12.08 -3.48 22.51
CA ASN A 73 11.84 -2.31 23.34
C ASN A 73 11.08 -2.64 24.62
N GLU A 74 10.04 -3.48 24.55
CA GLU A 74 9.31 -3.90 25.75
C GLU A 74 10.21 -4.68 26.72
N LYS A 75 11.07 -5.55 26.22
CA LYS A 75 12.02 -6.31 27.03
C LYS A 75 13.04 -5.38 27.69
N LEU A 76 13.64 -4.48 26.91
CA LEU A 76 14.61 -3.50 27.41
C LEU A 76 13.99 -2.56 28.45
N MET A 77 12.74 -2.15 28.27
CA MET A 77 12.01 -1.34 29.25
C MET A 77 11.88 -2.07 30.59
N LYS A 78 11.49 -3.36 30.58
CA LYS A 78 11.38 -4.18 31.79
C LYS A 78 12.72 -4.35 32.49
N GLU A 79 13.78 -4.64 31.73
CA GLU A 79 15.15 -4.75 32.27
C GLU A 79 15.64 -3.42 32.86
N ASN A 80 15.34 -2.30 32.21
CA ASN A 80 15.72 -0.98 32.71
C ASN A 80 15.01 -0.66 34.03
N GLU A 81 13.73 -1.03 34.16
CA GLU A 81 12.96 -0.83 35.39
C GLU A 81 13.49 -1.69 36.55
N THR A 82 13.84 -2.96 36.29
CA THR A 82 14.39 -3.83 37.33
C THR A 82 15.77 -3.35 37.79
N LEU A 83 16.63 -2.93 36.87
CA LEU A 83 17.94 -2.36 37.17
C LEU A 83 17.82 -1.06 37.98
N LYS A 84 16.89 -0.17 37.60
CA LYS A 84 16.60 1.05 38.37
C LYS A 84 16.18 0.73 39.80
N LYS A 85 15.25 -0.21 39.99
CA LYS A 85 14.82 -0.64 41.34
C LYS A 85 15.97 -1.25 42.15
N ALA A 86 16.83 -2.05 41.53
CA ALA A 86 17.99 -2.64 42.18
C ALA A 86 19.01 -1.57 42.60
N LEU A 87 19.25 -0.58 41.73
CA LEU A 87 20.13 0.56 42.00
C LEU A 87 19.57 1.41 43.15
N GLU A 88 18.27 1.70 43.16
CA GLU A 88 17.62 2.42 44.26
C GLU A 88 17.76 1.68 45.60
N ARG A 89 17.60 0.35 45.63
CA ARG A 89 17.83 -0.45 46.84
C ARG A 89 19.27 -0.33 47.35
N LYS A 90 20.25 -0.50 46.45
CA LYS A 90 21.68 -0.35 46.76
C LYS A 90 21.99 1.06 47.31
N ASN A 91 21.44 2.10 46.69
CA ASN A 91 21.62 3.47 47.15
C ASN A 91 21.02 3.70 48.56
N ARG A 92 19.84 3.13 48.84
CA ARG A 92 19.24 3.19 50.19
C ARG A 92 20.09 2.45 51.22
N GLU A 93 20.57 1.25 50.89
CA GLU A 93 21.47 0.48 51.77
C GLU A 93 22.74 1.28 52.12
N LEU A 94 23.36 1.92 51.13
CA LEU A 94 24.55 2.76 51.33
C LEU A 94 24.27 3.95 52.26
N ILE A 95 23.16 4.66 52.03
CA ILE A 95 22.76 5.82 52.86
C ILE A 95 22.46 5.38 54.30
N CYS A 96 21.84 4.23 54.50
CA CYS A 96 21.56 3.71 55.85
C CYS A 96 22.80 3.13 56.57
N SER A 97 23.88 2.83 55.82
CA SER A 97 25.14 2.31 56.37
C SER A 97 26.17 3.39 56.74
N LEU A 98 25.86 4.66 56.45
CA LEU A 98 26.64 5.85 56.82
C LEU A 98 26.07 6.48 58.10
#